data_AF-A0A6C7EDP7-F1
#
_entry.id   AF-A0A6C7EDP7-F1
#
_cell.length_a   1.000
_cell.length_b   1.000
_cell.length_c   1.000
_cell.angle_alpha   90.00
_cell.angle_beta   90.00
_cell.angle_gamma   90.00
#
_symmetry.space_group_name_H-M   'P 1'
#
loop_
_entity.id
_entity.type
_entity.pdbx_description
1 polymer ?
#
loop_
_entity_poly.entity_id
_entity_poly.type
_entity_poly.pdbx_seq_one_letter_code
_entity_poly.pdbx_strand_id
1 'polypeptide(L)'
;MRLRRLVGAVAVGALCLGVGTLDTGSAAFVESTSNVANVASSHAVFPPSDVFADVRLNVLPLLTCRANVTWQPSTTAGVTAYEVRRVITGTNAVSGGPWTVTAPGTSYNDSAAPLLGAGLGVYEWQVRAVTGAGLRSDWIAADAPGFLLCL
;
A
#
# COMPACT_ATOMS: atom_id res chain seq x y z
N MET A 1 -4.69 85.90 49.77
CA MET A 1 -5.96 85.57 50.47
C MET A 1 -6.47 84.24 49.93
N ARG A 2 -6.20 83.12 50.60
CA ARG A 2 -7.01 81.89 50.54
C ARG A 2 -6.56 81.00 51.69
N LEU A 3 -7.49 80.85 52.62
CA LEU A 3 -7.35 80.43 53.99
C LEU A 3 -8.19 79.17 54.13
N ARG A 4 -7.58 78.11 54.69
CA ARG A 4 -8.23 77.02 55.45
C ARG A 4 -9.09 76.03 54.61
N ARG A 5 -9.20 74.74 54.94
CA ARG A 5 -8.92 74.02 56.19
C ARG A 5 -8.82 72.52 55.87
N LEU A 6 -7.85 71.84 56.50
CA LEU A 6 -7.89 70.41 56.79
C LEU A 6 -9.17 70.05 57.57
N VAL A 7 -9.59 68.78 57.50
CA VAL A 7 -10.00 67.86 58.60
C VAL A 7 -10.72 66.68 57.91
N GLY A 8 -10.46 65.41 58.17
CA GLY A 8 -9.61 64.78 59.16
C GLY A 8 -9.40 63.30 58.80
N ALA A 9 -8.25 62.79 59.21
CA ALA A 9 -7.98 61.37 59.23
C ALA A 9 -8.82 60.71 60.33
N VAL A 10 -9.49 59.61 59.99
CA VAL A 10 -9.81 58.56 60.96
C VAL A 10 -9.29 57.26 60.36
N ALA A 11 -8.11 56.88 60.84
CA ALA A 11 -7.52 55.57 60.65
C ALA A 11 -8.07 54.63 61.73
N VAL A 12 -8.72 53.55 61.31
CA VAL A 12 -8.95 52.30 62.05
C VAL A 12 -8.98 51.23 60.97
N GLY A 13 -8.22 50.15 60.94
CA GLY A 13 -7.17 49.57 61.76
C GLY A 13 -6.82 48.26 61.05
N ALA A 14 -5.53 48.01 60.86
CA ALA A 14 -4.97 47.02 59.95
C ALA A 14 -5.14 45.55 60.39
N LEU A 15 -4.99 44.62 59.43
CA LEU A 15 -4.53 43.21 59.47
C LEU A 15 -4.94 42.60 58.10
N CYS A 16 -4.13 42.04 57.21
CA CYS A 16 -2.82 41.41 57.27
C CYS A 16 -2.10 41.52 55.91
N LEU A 17 -0.78 41.39 55.97
CA LEU A 17 0.19 41.32 54.89
C LEU A 17 -0.09 40.21 53.87
N GLY A 18 0.05 40.53 52.59
CA GLY A 18 0.43 39.57 51.55
C GLY A 18 1.67 40.09 50.83
N VAL A 19 2.84 39.58 51.23
CA VAL A 19 4.14 39.87 50.61
C VAL A 19 4.42 38.80 49.57
N GLY A 20 5.04 39.21 48.45
CA GLY A 20 5.69 38.31 47.50
C GLY A 20 4.73 37.79 46.44
N THR A 21 5.10 37.65 45.18
CA THR A 21 6.41 37.62 44.53
C THR A 21 6.15 37.93 43.05
N LEU A 22 7.16 38.42 42.31
CA LEU A 22 7.18 38.30 40.85
C LEU A 22 7.06 36.83 40.52
N ASP A 23 5.85 36.35 40.27
CA ASP A 23 5.64 34.99 39.83
C ASP A 23 5.96 34.96 38.34
N THR A 24 7.04 34.26 38.05
CA THR A 24 7.44 33.77 36.75
C THR A 24 6.24 33.10 36.07
N GLY A 25 5.54 33.87 35.25
CA GLY A 25 4.49 33.37 34.36
C GLY A 25 5.11 32.43 33.35
N SER A 26 5.16 31.15 33.74
CA SER A 26 5.28 29.94 32.93
C SER A 26 5.34 30.23 31.44
N ALA A 27 6.48 29.92 30.81
CA ALA A 27 6.51 29.65 29.39
C ALA A 27 5.46 28.58 29.15
N ALA A 28 4.28 28.97 28.65
CA ALA A 28 3.29 28.04 28.19
C ALA A 28 4.02 27.15 27.19
N PHE A 29 4.21 25.89 27.56
CA PHE A 29 4.73 24.89 26.66
C PHE A 29 3.80 24.95 25.45
N VAL A 30 4.33 25.34 24.30
CA VAL A 30 3.66 25.01 23.05
C VAL A 30 3.73 23.49 23.03
N GLU A 31 2.69 22.83 23.54
CA GLU A 31 2.48 21.43 23.23
C GLU A 31 2.49 21.39 21.72
N SER A 32 3.57 20.82 21.19
CA SER A 32 3.69 20.45 19.80
C SER A 32 2.34 19.89 19.42
N THR A 33 1.62 20.61 18.55
CA THR A 33 0.44 20.10 17.87
C THR A 33 0.76 18.65 17.59
N SER A 34 0.06 17.74 18.27
CA SER A 34 0.28 16.32 18.06
C SER A 34 0.21 16.17 16.55
N ASN A 35 1.30 15.69 15.97
CA ASN A 35 1.30 15.37 14.57
C ASN A 35 0.24 14.27 14.52
N VAL A 36 -1.00 14.62 14.17
CA VAL A 36 -2.04 13.65 13.89
C VAL A 36 -1.48 13.00 12.66
N ALA A 37 -0.71 11.94 12.88
CA ALA A 37 -0.27 11.06 11.83
C ALA A 37 -1.57 10.72 11.13
N ASN A 38 -1.69 11.23 9.91
CA ASN A 38 -2.81 10.89 9.06
C ASN A 38 -2.55 9.41 8.74
N VAL A 39 -2.99 8.52 9.63
CA VAL A 39 -2.89 7.09 9.45
C VAL A 39 -3.91 6.78 8.36
N ALA A 40 -3.47 6.98 7.12
CA ALA A 40 -4.12 6.37 5.99
C ALA A 40 -3.99 4.87 6.21
N SER A 41 -5.03 4.26 6.77
CA SER A 41 -5.18 2.82 6.72
C SER A 41 -5.37 2.46 5.25
N SER A 42 -4.27 2.23 4.53
CA SER A 42 -4.35 1.59 3.23
C SER A 42 -5.00 0.25 3.49
N HIS A 43 -6.23 0.06 3.00
CA HIS A 43 -6.90 -1.23 3.10
C HIS A 43 -5.99 -2.24 2.37
N ALA A 44 -5.34 -3.13 3.14
CA ALA A 44 -4.44 -4.10 2.55
C ALA A 44 -5.27 -5.09 1.74
N VAL A 45 -5.06 -5.12 0.43
CA VAL A 45 -5.62 -6.16 -0.43
C VAL A 45 -4.67 -7.33 -0.36
N PHE A 46 -5.12 -8.45 0.19
CA PHE A 46 -4.38 -9.70 0.20
C PHE A 46 -4.22 -10.20 -1.23
N PRO A 47 -3.03 -10.64 -1.63
CA PRO A 47 -2.85 -11.27 -2.93
C PRO A 47 -3.59 -12.61 -3.02
N PRO A 48 -3.77 -13.15 -4.24
CA PRO A 48 -4.17 -14.54 -4.40
C PRO A 48 -3.11 -15.50 -3.81
N SER A 49 -3.53 -16.72 -3.51
CA SER A 49 -2.66 -17.78 -2.95
C SER A 49 -2.54 -18.93 -3.94
N ASP A 50 -1.62 -19.87 -3.67
CA ASP A 50 -1.42 -21.10 -4.46
C ASP A 50 -1.36 -20.81 -5.97
N VAL A 51 -0.56 -19.81 -6.34
CA VAL A 51 -0.40 -19.39 -7.73
C VAL A 51 0.53 -20.40 -8.40
N PHE A 52 0.05 -21.06 -9.46
CA PHE A 52 0.79 -22.07 -10.22
C PHE A 52 0.79 -21.75 -11.71
N ALA A 53 1.91 -21.98 -12.39
CA ALA A 53 2.02 -21.85 -13.84
C ALA A 53 2.42 -23.20 -14.48
N ASP A 54 1.54 -23.76 -15.30
CA ASP A 54 1.83 -24.92 -16.16
C ASP A 54 2.28 -24.43 -17.54
N VAL A 55 3.51 -24.73 -17.93
CA VAL A 55 4.10 -24.26 -19.18
C VAL A 55 4.27 -25.45 -20.13
N ARG A 56 3.72 -25.34 -21.33
CA ARG A 56 3.74 -26.41 -22.33
C ARG A 56 4.40 -25.96 -23.62
N LEU A 57 5.42 -26.74 -24.00
CA LEU A 57 6.07 -26.66 -25.29
C LEU A 57 5.36 -27.58 -26.29
N ASN A 58 4.78 -27.01 -27.33
CA ASN A 58 4.22 -27.77 -28.45
C ASN A 58 5.25 -27.80 -29.58
N VAL A 59 5.68 -28.99 -29.98
CA VAL A 59 6.77 -29.17 -30.96
C VAL A 59 6.27 -29.32 -32.40
N LEU A 60 4.98 -29.67 -32.60
CA LEU A 60 4.39 -29.91 -33.92
C LEU A 60 2.98 -29.30 -34.03
N PRO A 61 2.55 -28.77 -35.20
CA PRO A 61 3.33 -28.60 -36.44
C PRO A 61 4.29 -27.37 -36.42
N LEU A 62 4.19 -26.52 -35.40
CA LEU A 62 5.03 -25.33 -35.19
C LEU A 62 5.50 -25.32 -33.73
N LEU A 63 6.78 -24.98 -33.51
CA LEU A 63 7.35 -24.81 -32.18
C LEU A 63 6.70 -23.60 -31.49
N THR A 64 5.75 -23.86 -30.61
CA THR A 64 5.03 -22.84 -29.86
C THR A 64 5.10 -23.12 -28.38
N CYS A 65 5.04 -22.07 -27.56
CA CYS A 65 4.87 -22.23 -26.13
C CYS A 65 3.61 -21.55 -25.62
N ARG A 66 3.02 -22.13 -24.59
CA ARG A 66 1.84 -21.62 -23.90
C ARG A 66 1.99 -21.81 -22.39
N ALA A 67 1.56 -20.82 -21.62
CA ALA A 67 1.39 -20.94 -20.18
C ALA A 67 -0.10 -21.00 -19.80
N ASN A 68 -0.43 -21.78 -18.80
CA ASN A 68 -1.70 -21.73 -18.07
C ASN A 68 -1.40 -21.40 -16.61
N VAL A 69 -1.85 -20.23 -16.16
CA VAL A 69 -1.64 -19.74 -14.80
C VAL A 69 -2.93 -19.91 -14.03
N THR A 70 -2.86 -20.51 -12.84
CA THR A 70 -4.00 -20.77 -11.96
C THR A 70 -3.71 -20.29 -10.55
N TRP A 71 -4.73 -19.92 -9.78
CA TRP A 71 -4.56 -19.46 -8.40
C TRP A 71 -5.79 -19.76 -7.54
N GLN A 72 -5.62 -19.70 -6.22
CA GLN A 72 -6.72 -19.61 -5.27
C GLN A 72 -7.12 -18.14 -5.06
N PRO A 73 -8.43 -17.84 -4.95
CA PRO A 73 -8.91 -16.47 -4.74
C PRO A 73 -8.28 -15.77 -3.55
N SER A 74 -8.16 -14.45 -3.64
CA SER A 74 -7.81 -13.62 -2.49
C SER A 74 -8.90 -13.71 -1.41
N THR A 75 -8.49 -13.64 -0.13
CA THR A 75 -9.39 -13.56 1.01
C THR A 75 -9.95 -12.15 1.24
N THR A 76 -9.48 -11.14 0.48
CA THR A 76 -10.01 -9.78 0.55
C THR A 76 -11.42 -9.71 -0.04
N ALA A 77 -12.34 -9.11 0.71
CA ALA A 77 -13.69 -8.86 0.25
C ALA A 77 -13.72 -7.84 -0.90
N GLY A 78 -14.65 -8.01 -1.85
CA GLY A 78 -14.86 -7.05 -2.93
C GLY A 78 -13.84 -7.12 -4.07
N VAL A 79 -13.08 -8.21 -4.19
CA VAL A 79 -12.24 -8.50 -5.37
C VAL A 79 -13.14 -8.73 -6.58
N THR A 80 -12.94 -7.93 -7.63
CA THR A 80 -13.72 -7.99 -8.87
C THR A 80 -12.89 -8.48 -10.05
N ALA A 81 -11.57 -8.47 -9.94
CA ALA A 81 -10.68 -8.98 -10.97
C ALA A 81 -9.33 -9.40 -10.40
N TYR A 82 -8.57 -10.13 -11.22
CA TYR A 82 -7.16 -10.39 -11.05
C TYR A 82 -6.40 -9.80 -12.23
N GLU A 83 -5.20 -9.31 -11.99
CA GLU A 83 -4.27 -8.94 -13.05
C GLU A 83 -3.16 -9.99 -13.09
N VAL A 84 -2.78 -10.41 -14.28
CA VAL A 84 -1.71 -11.38 -14.54
C VAL A 84 -0.64 -10.70 -15.38
N ARG A 85 0.63 -10.88 -15.06
CA ARG A 85 1.74 -10.38 -15.89
C ARG A 85 2.84 -11.42 -16.00
N ARG A 86 3.70 -11.22 -16.99
CA ARG A 86 4.92 -12.00 -17.18
C ARG A 86 6.11 -11.08 -17.04
N VAL A 87 7.11 -11.50 -16.28
CA VAL A 87 8.36 -10.76 -16.06
C VAL A 87 9.57 -11.62 -16.43
N ILE A 88 10.67 -10.99 -16.78
CA ILE A 88 11.95 -11.65 -17.00
C ILE A 88 12.59 -11.94 -15.63
N THR A 89 12.86 -13.21 -15.35
CA THR A 89 13.50 -13.62 -14.10
C THR A 89 14.87 -12.94 -13.93
N GLY A 90 15.17 -12.48 -12.71
CA GLY A 90 16.42 -11.80 -12.38
C GLY A 90 16.47 -10.31 -12.71
N THR A 91 15.63 -9.82 -13.63
CA THR A 91 15.53 -8.37 -13.92
C THR A 91 14.22 -7.74 -13.46
N ASN A 92 13.17 -8.54 -13.24
CA ASN A 92 11.80 -8.09 -12.97
C ASN A 92 11.21 -7.16 -14.04
N ALA A 93 11.85 -7.09 -15.22
CA ALA A 93 11.34 -6.33 -16.35
C ALA A 93 10.07 -7.03 -16.88
N VAL A 94 8.98 -6.27 -17.04
CA VAL A 94 7.72 -6.78 -17.58
C VAL A 94 7.91 -7.13 -19.05
N SER A 95 7.75 -8.41 -19.40
CA SER A 95 7.79 -8.89 -20.79
C SER A 95 6.40 -9.04 -21.40
N GLY A 96 5.34 -9.05 -20.58
CA GLY A 96 3.96 -9.12 -21.04
C GLY A 96 2.94 -8.81 -19.95
N GLY A 97 1.74 -8.38 -20.38
CA GLY A 97 0.66 -7.98 -19.49
C GLY A 97 0.79 -6.53 -18.97
N PRO A 98 -0.02 -6.12 -17.99
CA PRO A 98 -0.98 -6.95 -17.24
C PRO A 98 -2.23 -7.30 -18.06
N TRP A 99 -2.67 -8.56 -17.97
CA TRP A 99 -3.94 -9.04 -18.48
C TRP A 99 -4.96 -9.15 -17.36
N THR A 100 -6.19 -8.71 -17.59
CA THR A 100 -7.25 -8.73 -16.57
C THR A 100 -8.11 -9.97 -16.71
N VAL A 101 -8.34 -10.66 -15.59
CA VAL A 101 -9.26 -11.79 -15.45
C VAL A 101 -10.37 -11.39 -14.48
N THR A 102 -11.60 -11.26 -14.97
CA THR A 102 -12.75 -10.89 -14.14
C THR A 102 -13.08 -12.00 -13.14
N ALA A 103 -13.29 -11.65 -11.88
CA ALA A 103 -13.74 -12.59 -10.86
C ALA A 103 -15.14 -13.15 -11.21
N PRO A 104 -15.45 -14.42 -10.90
CA PRO A 104 -14.68 -15.35 -10.07
C PRO A 104 -13.62 -16.16 -10.83
N GLY A 105 -13.23 -15.74 -12.05
CA GLY A 105 -12.19 -16.44 -12.82
C GLY A 105 -10.87 -16.54 -12.05
N THR A 106 -10.32 -17.75 -11.96
CA THR A 106 -9.09 -18.10 -11.23
C THR A 106 -8.00 -18.70 -12.13
N SER A 107 -8.12 -18.51 -13.43
CA SER A 107 -7.13 -18.97 -14.39
C SER A 107 -6.94 -17.99 -15.55
N TYR A 108 -5.72 -17.95 -16.05
CA TYR A 108 -5.32 -17.23 -17.25
C TYR A 108 -4.60 -18.18 -18.19
N ASN A 109 -5.08 -18.24 -19.42
CA ASN A 109 -4.44 -19.02 -20.47
C ASN A 109 -3.75 -18.08 -21.44
N ASP A 110 -2.44 -18.20 -21.57
CA ASP A 110 -1.68 -17.46 -22.56
C ASP A 110 -2.02 -17.95 -23.98
N SER A 111 -1.75 -17.10 -24.96
CA SER A 111 -1.81 -17.47 -26.36
C SER A 111 -0.54 -18.24 -26.74
N ALA A 112 -0.67 -19.19 -27.68
CA ALA A 112 0.50 -19.91 -28.17
C ALA A 112 1.41 -18.94 -28.97
N ALA A 113 2.61 -18.68 -28.46
CA ALA A 113 3.60 -17.84 -29.12
C ALA A 113 4.61 -18.69 -29.90
N PRO A 114 4.89 -18.40 -31.18
CA PRO A 114 5.98 -19.03 -31.92
C PRO A 114 7.32 -18.75 -31.24
N LEU A 115 8.14 -19.78 -31.06
CA LEU A 115 9.50 -19.64 -30.50
C LEU A 115 10.54 -19.20 -31.55
N LEU A 116 10.11 -18.93 -32.77
CA LEU A 116 10.99 -18.48 -33.86
C LEU A 116 11.41 -17.02 -33.63
N GLY A 117 12.66 -16.81 -33.21
CA GLY A 117 13.27 -15.48 -33.04
C GLY A 117 13.03 -14.81 -31.68
N ALA A 118 12.26 -15.47 -30.83
CA ALA A 118 11.96 -15.03 -29.49
C ALA A 118 13.01 -15.70 -28.56
N GLY A 119 13.75 -14.90 -27.79
CA GLY A 119 14.87 -15.40 -26.99
C GLY A 119 14.44 -16.45 -25.96
N LEU A 120 15.26 -17.47 -25.74
CA LEU A 120 15.09 -18.42 -24.65
C LEU A 120 15.38 -17.69 -23.32
N GLY A 121 14.37 -17.02 -22.77
CA GLY A 121 14.43 -16.36 -21.48
C GLY A 121 13.82 -17.22 -20.38
N VAL A 122 14.28 -17.04 -19.15
CA VAL A 122 13.57 -17.54 -17.96
C VAL A 122 12.56 -16.47 -17.58
N TYR A 123 11.27 -16.84 -17.58
CA TYR A 123 10.18 -15.94 -17.25
C TYR A 123 9.48 -16.40 -15.99
N GLU A 124 8.95 -15.42 -15.25
CA GLU A 124 8.12 -15.64 -14.08
C GLU A 124 6.74 -15.04 -14.34
N TRP A 125 5.70 -15.85 -14.10
CA TRP A 125 4.32 -15.40 -14.13
C TRP A 125 3.93 -14.86 -12.76
N GLN A 126 3.23 -13.74 -12.72
CA GLN A 126 2.81 -13.11 -11.49
C GLN A 126 1.34 -12.74 -11.54
N VAL A 127 0.65 -12.84 -10.41
CA VAL A 127 -0.78 -12.50 -10.28
C VAL A 127 -0.98 -11.55 -9.10
N ARG A 128 -1.92 -10.63 -9.22
CA ARG A 128 -2.41 -9.80 -8.12
C ARG A 128 -3.92 -9.64 -8.14
N ALA A 129 -4.52 -9.39 -6.99
CA ALA A 129 -5.95 -9.13 -6.84
C ALA A 129 -6.27 -7.65 -7.05
N VAL A 130 -7.46 -7.37 -7.61
CA VAL A 130 -8.00 -6.02 -7.82
C VAL A 130 -9.42 -5.94 -7.28
N THR A 131 -9.67 -4.97 -6.40
CA THR A 131 -11.01 -4.72 -5.84
C THR A 131 -11.86 -3.87 -6.77
N GLY A 132 -13.18 -3.86 -6.57
CA GLY A 132 -14.10 -2.98 -7.29
C GLY A 132 -13.80 -1.49 -7.11
N ALA A 133 -13.08 -1.13 -6.04
CA ALA A 133 -12.59 0.22 -5.78
C ALA A 133 -11.24 0.52 -6.48
N GLY A 134 -10.69 -0.42 -7.25
CA GLY A 134 -9.41 -0.27 -7.95
C GLY A 134 -8.18 -0.44 -7.08
N LEU A 135 -8.33 -0.86 -5.82
CA LEU A 135 -7.20 -1.19 -4.95
C LEU A 135 -6.58 -2.50 -5.42
N ARG A 136 -5.26 -2.61 -5.28
CA ARG A 136 -4.49 -3.73 -5.80
C ARG A 136 -3.64 -4.35 -4.70
N SER A 137 -3.51 -5.66 -4.71
CA SER A 137 -2.52 -6.35 -3.88
C SER A 137 -1.12 -6.20 -4.46
N ASP A 138 -0.14 -6.63 -3.67
CA ASP A 138 1.18 -6.97 -4.20
C ASP A 138 1.08 -8.11 -5.22
N TRP A 139 2.10 -8.20 -6.06
CA TRP A 139 2.25 -9.30 -7.02
C TRP A 139 2.80 -10.54 -6.31
N ILE A 140 2.21 -11.70 -6.60
CA ILE A 140 2.73 -13.01 -6.17
C ILE A 140 3.19 -13.79 -7.39
N ALA A 141 4.41 -14.30 -7.30
CA ALA A 141 4.99 -15.18 -8.29
C ALA A 141 4.29 -16.53 -8.29
N ALA A 142 4.09 -17.08 -9.49
CA ALA A 142 3.59 -18.42 -9.68
C ALA A 142 4.71 -19.43 -9.44
N ASP A 143 4.41 -20.49 -8.71
CA ASP A 143 5.24 -21.68 -8.69
C ASP A 143 5.15 -22.38 -10.05
N ALA A 144 6.29 -22.71 -10.64
CA ALA A 144 6.37 -23.40 -11.93
C ALA A 144 7.22 -24.67 -11.81
N PRO A 145 6.74 -25.84 -12.28
CA PRO A 145 7.53 -27.06 -12.32
C PRO A 145 8.63 -26.94 -13.39
N GLY A 146 9.80 -26.48 -12.96
CA GLY A 146 10.97 -26.28 -13.82
C GLY A 146 10.94 -24.94 -14.55
N PHE A 147 12.07 -24.23 -14.51
CA PHE A 147 12.34 -22.98 -15.22
C PHE A 147 12.37 -23.22 -16.74
N LEU A 148 11.22 -23.54 -17.34
CA LEU A 148 11.14 -23.87 -18.74
C LEU A 148 10.92 -22.60 -19.57
N LEU A 149 12.03 -22.20 -20.17
CA LEU A 149 12.26 -21.36 -21.35
C LEU A 149 11.03 -21.17 -22.26
N CYS A 150 10.13 -20.28 -21.90
CA CYS A 150 8.97 -19.96 -22.72
C CYS A 150 8.61 -18.49 -22.57
N LEU A 151 8.67 -17.81 -23.72
CA LEU A 151 8.56 -16.36 -23.88
C LEU A 151 7.32 -15.71 -23.33
#